data_AF-A0A536WDB6-F1
#
_entry.id   AF-A0A536WDB6-F1
#
_cell.length_a   1.000
_cell.length_b   1.000
_cell.length_c   1.000
_cell.angle_alpha   90.00
_cell.angle_beta   90.00
_cell.angle_gamma   90.00
#
_symmetry.space_group_name_H-M   'P 1'
#
loop_
_entity.id
_entity.type
_entity.pdbx_description
1 polymer ?
#
loop_
_entity_poly.entity_id
_entity_poly.type
_entity_poly.pdbx_seq_one_letter_code
_entity_poly.pdbx_strand_id
1 'polypeptide(L)'
;MTRTPDELSVVCAESCVPAGISASRGWRAVRFAGPLPLDQTGILASVTGPLAAAHISVFALGTYDTDYVLIPEAQRTAAIEALERAGHSVGSAGY
;
A
#
# COMPACT_ATOMS: atom_id res chain seq x y z
N MET A 1 7.00 -11.54 2.74
CA MET A 1 7.79 -12.37 1.82
C MET A 1 6.83 -13.29 1.10
N THR A 2 6.90 -13.33 -0.22
CA THR A 2 6.02 -14.14 -1.06
C THR A 2 6.90 -15.01 -1.96
N ARG A 3 6.67 -16.32 -1.97
CA ARG A 3 7.38 -17.26 -2.83
C ARG A 3 6.38 -17.94 -3.74
N THR A 4 6.65 -17.89 -5.04
CA THR A 4 5.96 -18.68 -6.06
C THR A 4 6.95 -19.69 -6.64
N PRO A 5 6.53 -20.60 -7.53
CA PRO A 5 7.47 -21.46 -8.27
C PRO A 5 8.45 -20.67 -9.13
N ASP A 6 8.05 -19.49 -9.61
CA ASP A 6 8.82 -18.69 -10.56
C ASP A 6 9.75 -17.69 -9.87
N GLU A 7 9.40 -17.22 -8.66
CA GLU A 7 10.15 -16.15 -8.01
C GLU A 7 10.05 -16.12 -6.48
N LEU A 8 10.92 -15.28 -5.90
CA LEU A 8 10.87 -14.85 -4.51
C LEU A 8 10.80 -13.33 -4.46
N SER A 9 9.70 -12.82 -3.90
CA SER A 9 9.44 -11.40 -3.73
C SER A 9 9.48 -10.99 -2.25
N VAL A 10 10.19 -9.90 -1.95
CA VAL A 10 10.35 -9.36 -0.60
C VAL A 10 9.95 -7.88 -0.60
N VAL A 11 8.99 -7.54 0.27
CA VAL A 11 8.66 -6.16 0.63
C VAL A 11 9.26 -5.90 2.00
N CYS A 12 10.12 -4.90 2.10
CA CYS A 12 10.79 -4.50 3.34
C CYS A 12 11.07 -2.99 3.35
N ALA A 13 11.51 -2.47 4.50
CA ALA A 13 12.01 -1.10 4.58
C ALA A 13 13.19 -0.92 3.62
N GLU A 14 13.26 0.23 2.97
CA GLU A 14 14.28 0.48 1.94
C GLU A 14 15.72 0.38 2.49
N SER A 15 15.92 0.72 3.77
CA SER A 15 17.19 0.57 4.49
C SER A 15 17.61 -0.89 4.71
N CYS A 16 16.69 -1.85 4.60
CA CYS A 16 16.96 -3.27 4.71
C CYS A 16 17.35 -3.90 3.37
N VAL A 17 17.32 -3.17 2.26
CA VAL A 17 17.70 -3.71 0.95
C VAL A 17 19.22 -3.83 0.87
N PRO A 18 19.78 -5.05 0.65
CA PRO A 18 21.22 -5.23 0.55
C PRO A 18 21.84 -4.46 -0.62
N ALA A 19 23.11 -4.10 -0.49
CA ALA A 19 23.86 -3.48 -1.57
C ALA A 19 23.97 -4.42 -2.78
N GLY A 20 23.92 -3.84 -3.99
CA GLY A 20 24.03 -4.60 -5.24
C GLY A 20 22.76 -5.35 -5.66
N ILE A 21 21.67 -5.26 -4.90
CA ILE A 21 20.37 -5.85 -5.28
C ILE A 21 19.52 -4.81 -6.02
N SER A 22 19.02 -5.19 -7.19
CA SER A 22 18.00 -4.42 -7.88
C SER A 22 16.70 -4.44 -7.08
N ALA A 23 16.17 -3.27 -6.76
CA ALA A 23 14.95 -3.14 -5.98
C ALA A 23 14.14 -1.94 -6.47
N SER A 24 12.81 -2.08 -6.42
CA SER A 24 11.90 -0.94 -6.55
C SER A 24 11.91 -0.15 -5.25
N ARG A 25 12.19 1.15 -5.33
CA ARG A 25 12.45 2.05 -4.19
C ARG A 25 11.48 3.23 -4.19
N GLY A 26 11.44 3.98 -3.10
CA GLY A 26 10.61 5.18 -3.00
C GLY A 26 9.12 4.88 -2.87
N TRP A 27 8.76 3.85 -2.12
CA TRP A 27 7.37 3.52 -1.79
C TRP A 27 7.01 4.01 -0.38
N ARG A 28 5.73 4.28 -0.17
CA ARG A 28 5.12 4.49 1.16
C ARG A 28 3.97 3.53 1.35
N ALA A 29 3.95 2.89 2.51
CA ALA A 29 2.83 2.06 2.91
C ALA A 29 1.73 2.93 3.55
N VAL A 30 0.50 2.75 3.07
CA VAL A 30 -0.72 3.25 3.69
C VAL A 30 -1.41 2.05 4.33
N ARG A 31 -1.47 2.04 5.66
CA ARG A 31 -2.14 0.99 6.45
C ARG A 31 -3.62 1.31 6.59
N PHE A 32 -4.47 0.30 6.48
CA PHE A 32 -5.89 0.46 6.69
C PHE A 32 -6.19 0.45 8.20
N ALA A 33 -7.12 1.28 8.66
CA ALA A 33 -7.37 1.44 10.09
C ALA A 33 -8.11 0.22 10.69
N GLY A 34 -7.60 -0.28 11.83
CA GLY A 34 -8.17 -1.40 12.59
C GLY A 34 -7.80 -2.79 12.05
N PRO A 35 -8.18 -3.86 12.77
CA PRO A 35 -8.30 -5.16 12.15
C PRO A 35 -9.51 -5.17 11.22
N LEU A 36 -9.33 -5.62 9.98
CA LEU A 36 -10.38 -5.75 8.99
C LEU A 36 -10.92 -7.18 9.03
N PRO A 37 -12.25 -7.37 9.18
CA PRO A 37 -12.86 -8.68 9.05
C PRO A 37 -12.57 -9.28 7.68
N LEU A 38 -12.16 -10.56 7.64
CA LEU A 38 -11.80 -11.25 6.40
C LEU A 38 -12.99 -11.45 5.44
N ASP A 39 -14.22 -11.38 5.95
CA ASP A 39 -15.46 -11.49 5.18
C ASP A 39 -15.96 -10.15 4.63
N GLN A 40 -15.31 -9.05 4.99
CA GLN A 40 -15.72 -7.73 4.53
C GLN A 40 -15.24 -7.47 3.09
N THR A 41 -16.20 -7.25 2.20
CA THR A 41 -15.93 -6.99 0.79
C THR A 41 -15.83 -5.49 0.50
N GLY A 42 -15.15 -5.15 -0.60
CA GLY A 42 -15.14 -3.78 -1.13
C GLY A 42 -14.16 -2.81 -0.46
N ILE A 43 -13.53 -3.16 0.66
CA ILE A 43 -12.55 -2.30 1.35
C ILE A 43 -11.38 -1.94 0.42
N LEU A 44 -10.69 -2.93 -0.14
CA LEU A 44 -9.58 -2.68 -1.06
C LEU A 44 -10.03 -1.90 -2.31
N ALA A 45 -11.22 -2.17 -2.84
CA ALA A 45 -11.77 -1.46 -3.99
C ALA A 45 -12.06 0.02 -3.67
N SER A 46 -12.56 0.31 -2.47
CA SER A 46 -12.84 1.68 -2.01
C SER A 46 -11.58 2.54 -1.94
N VAL A 47 -10.41 1.93 -1.74
CA VAL A 47 -9.10 2.61 -1.69
C VAL A 47 -8.43 2.63 -3.07
N THR A 48 -8.40 1.50 -3.77
CA THR A 48 -7.69 1.40 -5.06
C THR A 48 -8.42 2.07 -6.21
N GLY A 49 -9.76 2.15 -6.18
CA GLY A 49 -10.56 2.84 -7.19
C GLY A 49 -10.21 4.34 -7.33
N PRO A 50 -10.25 5.14 -6.24
CA PRO A 50 -9.85 6.55 -6.27
C PRO A 50 -8.40 6.77 -6.70
N LEU A 51 -7.48 5.90 -6.27
CA LEU A 51 -6.07 5.98 -6.65
C LEU A 51 -5.87 5.69 -8.15
N ALA A 52 -6.56 4.68 -8.69
CA ALA A 52 -6.54 4.38 -10.11
C ALA A 52 -7.14 5.53 -10.95
N ALA A 53 -8.24 6.14 -10.50
CA ALA A 53 -8.84 7.31 -11.15
C ALA A 53 -7.91 8.55 -11.13
N ALA A 54 -6.99 8.62 -10.18
CA ALA A 54 -5.95 9.64 -10.11
C ALA A 54 -4.64 9.24 -10.84
N HIS A 55 -4.63 8.11 -11.56
CA HIS A 55 -3.46 7.55 -12.25
C HIS A 55 -2.28 7.20 -11.33
N ILE A 56 -2.58 6.79 -10.10
CA ILE A 56 -1.58 6.41 -9.09
C ILE A 56 -1.44 4.90 -9.06
N SER A 57 -0.24 4.40 -9.33
CA SER A 57 0.07 2.97 -9.23
C SER A 57 -0.02 2.50 -7.78
N VAL A 58 -0.56 1.31 -7.57
CA VAL A 58 -0.69 0.71 -6.23
C VAL A 58 -0.09 -0.68 -6.20
N PHE A 59 0.53 -1.03 -5.08
CA PHE A 59 0.86 -2.41 -4.73
C PHE A 59 0.09 -2.80 -3.47
N ALA A 60 -0.87 -3.70 -3.59
CA ALA A 60 -1.72 -4.14 -2.48
C ALA A 60 -1.09 -5.33 -1.75
N LEU A 61 -1.11 -5.29 -0.42
CA LEU A 61 -0.62 -6.35 0.45
C LEU A 61 -1.62 -6.56 1.60
N GLY A 62 -2.22 -7.75 1.65
CA GLY A 62 -3.02 -8.17 2.79
C GLY A 62 -2.18 -8.85 3.87
N THR A 63 -2.57 -8.63 5.12
CA THR A 63 -2.07 -9.37 6.29
C THR A 63 -3.24 -10.03 7.02
N TYR A 64 -2.98 -10.68 8.16
CA TYR A 64 -4.06 -11.26 8.96
C TYR A 64 -4.98 -10.17 9.54
N ASP A 65 -4.39 -9.14 10.13
CA ASP A 65 -5.16 -8.09 10.78
C ASP A 65 -5.68 -7.06 9.77
N THR A 66 -4.88 -6.66 8.80
CA THR A 66 -5.22 -5.49 7.99
C THR A 66 -4.58 -5.54 6.60
N ASP A 67 -5.04 -4.64 5.73
CA ASP A 67 -4.46 -4.45 4.42
C ASP A 67 -3.56 -3.20 4.38
N TYR A 68 -2.64 -3.23 3.44
CA TYR A 68 -1.77 -2.12 3.09
C TYR A 68 -1.89 -1.88 1.59
N VAL A 69 -1.86 -0.62 1.19
CA VAL A 69 -1.49 -0.25 -0.19
C VAL A 69 -0.18 0.52 -0.14
N LEU A 70 0.76 0.14 -0.99
CA LEU A 70 1.98 0.88 -1.23
C LEU A 70 1.75 1.82 -2.41
N ILE A 71 2.10 3.09 -2.21
CA ILE A 71 2.04 4.15 -3.22
C ILE A 71 3.44 4.72 -3.46
N PRO A 72 3.74 5.27 -4.66
CA PRO A 72 4.98 5.99 -4.88
C PRO A 72 5.08 7.22 -3.96
N GLU A 73 6.22 7.40 -3.29
CA GLU A 73 6.48 8.56 -2.43
C GLU A 73 6.32 9.87 -3.20
N ALA A 74 6.77 9.90 -4.46
CA ALA A 74 6.63 11.06 -5.33
C ALA A 74 5.17 11.46 -5.59
N GLN A 75 4.21 10.55 -5.39
CA GLN A 75 2.78 10.77 -5.59
C GLN A 75 2.00 10.81 -4.28
N ARG A 76 2.68 10.85 -3.13
CA ARG A 76 2.06 10.77 -1.80
C ARG A 76 0.97 11.82 -1.61
N THR A 77 1.24 13.09 -1.93
CA THR A 77 0.26 14.17 -1.76
C THR A 77 -0.98 13.94 -2.62
N ALA A 78 -0.81 13.64 -3.91
CA ALA A 78 -1.92 13.36 -4.81
C ALA A 78 -2.74 12.13 -4.39
N ALA A 79 -2.08 11.11 -3.82
CA ALA A 79 -2.75 9.93 -3.29
C ALA A 79 -3.63 10.26 -2.09
N ILE A 80 -3.11 11.06 -1.15
CA ILE A 80 -3.88 11.52 0.02
C ILE A 80 -5.09 12.32 -0.44
N GLU A 81 -4.90 13.30 -1.32
CA GLU A 81 -5.99 14.10 -1.87
C GLU A 81 -7.04 13.25 -2.60
N ALA A 82 -6.62 12.23 -3.35
CA ALA A 82 -7.54 11.32 -4.04
C ALA A 82 -8.37 10.49 -3.06
N LEU A 83 -7.77 10.03 -1.97
CA LEU A 83 -8.45 9.27 -0.92
C LEU A 83 -9.41 10.17 -0.12
N GLU A 84 -8.99 11.37 0.24
CA GLU A 84 -9.82 12.33 0.97
C GLU A 84 -11.04 12.78 0.14
N ARG A 85 -10.87 13.05 -1.16
CA ARG A 85 -11.98 13.33 -2.07
C ARG A 85 -12.96 12.16 -2.21
N ALA A 86 -12.50 10.94 -1.98
CA ALA A 86 -13.34 9.75 -1.97
C ALA A 86 -13.99 9.47 -0.61
N GLY A 87 -13.77 10.34 0.39
CA GLY A 87 -14.38 10.26 1.72
C GLY A 87 -13.55 9.50 2.75
N HIS A 88 -12.29 9.15 2.45
CA HIS A 88 -11.39 8.52 3.41
C HIS A 88 -10.69 9.54 4.31
N SER A 89 -10.46 9.18 5.56
CA SER A 89 -9.61 9.94 6.47
C SER A 89 -8.19 9.38 6.44
N VAL A 90 -7.20 10.22 6.14
CA VAL A 90 -5.78 9.82 6.16
C VAL A 90 -5.07 10.50 7.32
N GLY A 91 -4.47 9.70 8.21
CA GLY A 91 -3.70 10.18 9.36
C GLY A 91 -2.25 9.70 9.33
N SER A 92 -1.41 10.27 10.19
CA SER A 92 -0.12 9.68 10.51
C SER A 92 -0.33 8.37 11.27
N ALA A 93 0.45 7.35 10.94
CA ALA A 93 0.51 6.14 11.78
C ALA A 93 1.01 6.55 13.18
N GLY A 94 0.15 6.41 14.19
CA GLY A 94 0.56 6.53 15.58
C GLY A 94 1.44 5.33 15.94
N TYR A 95 2.63 5.60 16.45
CA TYR A 95 3.45 4.65 17.19
C TYR A 95 3.51 5.09 18.65
#